data_AF-A0A2X0Z6F0-F1
#
_entry.id   AF-A0A2X0Z6F0-F1
#
_cell.length_a   1.000
_cell.length_b   1.000
_cell.length_c   1.000
_cell.angle_alpha   90.00
_cell.angle_beta   90.00
_cell.angle_gamma   90.00
#
_symmetry.space_group_name_H-M   'P 1'
#
loop_
_entity.id
_entity.type
_entity.pdbx_description
1 polymer ?
#
loop_
_entity_poly.entity_id
_entity_poly.type
_entity_poly.pdbx_seq_one_letter_code
_entity_poly.pdbx_strand_id
1 'polypeptide(L)'
;MSIHLKQNDKDMAQIELLIRETPVEVDLVDRVISKYERNEQPQVVKHQKKWHYKVAFATAMLVSLLFITSFISPTMAATLKQVPVLSSIFRLAGDLGLQMADEKGLSTKPQTSVTQEGFTLSVSEVAYDGTRVSIAIERPYKEDQKEALMDCISNYNLFINDEPINSFAPSESNSISRFMYPGKDNASVIIEFSDLRNQGGKPFPEQFDLTIQAFVRGIENPIEIDIPVKNKVKDYVTLAPNISRQYDNIHLTLEKVKLTPVTTSITTRMVLTDNSTFTDNLTLLTMGIVIIDEHGREIEVIGGNGWNATNGNIHLDDLRYTPFESVPKTITLKPYIHLFKENEKGMFQLDKNGYPKIQYIPELEITIPVQP
;
A
#
# COMPACT_ATOMS: atom_id res chain seq x y z
N MET A 1 -44.12 -20.69 5.03
CA MET A 1 -42.87 -20.16 4.47
C MET A 1 -43.16 -19.15 3.34
N SER A 2 -43.83 -18.02 3.64
CA SER A 2 -44.12 -16.98 2.61
C SER A 2 -44.40 -15.58 3.19
N ILE A 3 -44.15 -15.37 4.49
CA ILE A 3 -44.47 -14.10 5.17
C ILE A 3 -43.22 -13.21 5.29
N HIS A 4 -42.01 -13.82 5.35
CA HIS A 4 -40.76 -13.10 5.55
C HIS A 4 -40.21 -12.41 4.28
N LEU A 5 -40.51 -12.95 3.08
CA LEU A 5 -40.06 -12.37 1.81
C LEU A 5 -40.81 -11.07 1.46
N LYS A 6 -42.09 -10.93 1.86
CA LYS A 6 -42.90 -9.74 1.54
C LYS A 6 -42.60 -8.51 2.40
N GLN A 7 -41.95 -8.69 3.55
CA GLN A 7 -41.58 -7.58 4.43
C GLN A 7 -40.36 -6.84 3.88
N ASN A 8 -39.35 -7.60 3.41
CA ASN A 8 -38.09 -7.08 2.89
C ASN A 8 -38.27 -6.21 1.63
N ASP A 9 -39.19 -6.59 0.75
CA ASP A 9 -39.50 -5.82 -0.46
C ASP A 9 -40.18 -4.47 -0.17
N LYS A 10 -40.97 -4.39 0.92
CA LYS A 10 -41.59 -3.13 1.36
C LYS A 10 -40.56 -2.19 1.98
N ASP A 11 -39.61 -2.74 2.74
CA ASP A 11 -38.56 -1.96 3.39
C ASP A 11 -37.58 -1.39 2.33
N MET A 12 -37.26 -2.17 1.29
CA MET A 12 -36.46 -1.69 0.15
C MET A 12 -37.16 -0.60 -0.67
N ALA A 13 -38.47 -0.73 -0.91
CA ALA A 13 -39.23 0.31 -1.61
C ALA A 13 -39.31 1.62 -0.82
N GLN A 14 -39.31 1.56 0.52
CA GLN A 14 -39.25 2.76 1.37
C GLN A 14 -37.88 3.44 1.34
N ILE A 15 -36.80 2.65 1.34
CA ILE A 15 -35.44 3.18 1.20
C ILE A 15 -35.25 3.87 -0.17
N GLU A 16 -35.77 3.28 -1.24
CA GLU A 16 -35.69 3.88 -2.58
C GLU A 16 -36.45 5.21 -2.68
N LEU A 17 -37.62 5.31 -2.04
CA LEU A 17 -38.37 6.56 -1.95
C LEU A 17 -37.62 7.63 -1.14
N LEU A 18 -37.01 7.27 0.00
CA LEU A 18 -36.23 8.19 0.81
C LEU A 18 -35.00 8.73 0.06
N ILE A 19 -34.35 7.91 -0.77
CA ILE A 19 -33.22 8.34 -1.61
C ILE A 19 -33.68 9.30 -2.72
N ARG A 20 -34.81 9.02 -3.38
CA ARG A 20 -35.34 9.86 -4.46
C ARG A 20 -35.89 11.20 -3.98
N GLU A 21 -36.44 11.26 -2.77
CA GLU A 21 -37.04 12.46 -2.20
C GLU A 21 -36.09 13.30 -1.35
N THR A 22 -34.83 12.88 -1.17
CA THR A 22 -33.82 13.71 -0.51
C THR A 22 -33.17 14.63 -1.55
N PRO A 23 -33.45 15.95 -1.57
CA PRO A 23 -32.72 16.88 -2.42
C PRO A 23 -31.29 16.99 -1.92
N VAL A 24 -30.35 16.37 -2.64
CA VAL A 24 -28.92 16.53 -2.38
C VAL A 24 -28.42 17.72 -3.21
N GLU A 25 -28.38 18.89 -2.59
CA GLU A 25 -27.70 20.05 -3.16
C GLU A 25 -26.20 19.92 -2.87
N VAL A 26 -25.47 19.18 -3.72
CA VAL A 26 -24.00 19.17 -3.68
C VAL A 26 -23.50 20.31 -4.55
N ASP A 27 -23.20 21.45 -3.94
CA ASP A 27 -22.50 22.52 -4.64
C ASP A 27 -21.01 22.18 -4.80
N LEU A 28 -20.73 21.40 -5.84
CA LEU A 28 -19.37 21.07 -6.27
C LEU A 28 -18.69 22.25 -6.97
N VAL A 29 -19.46 23.23 -7.42
CA VAL A 29 -18.97 24.37 -8.21
C VAL A 29 -18.29 25.38 -7.29
N ASP A 30 -18.93 25.75 -6.18
CA ASP A 30 -18.34 26.63 -5.16
C ASP A 30 -17.08 26.03 -4.53
N ARG A 31 -17.04 24.70 -4.37
CA ARG A 31 -15.86 23.99 -3.86
C ARG A 31 -14.68 24.03 -4.84
N VAL A 32 -14.93 24.03 -6.15
CA VAL A 32 -13.89 24.13 -7.19
C VAL A 32 -13.45 25.58 -7.37
N ILE A 33 -14.40 26.53 -7.40
CA ILE A 33 -14.14 27.97 -7.54
C ILE A 33 -13.35 28.50 -6.33
N SER A 34 -13.72 28.14 -5.09
CA SER A 34 -12.98 28.53 -3.88
C SER A 34 -11.58 27.90 -3.75
N LYS A 35 -11.28 26.87 -4.54
CA LYS A 35 -9.94 26.25 -4.65
C LYS A 35 -9.08 26.96 -5.71
N TYR A 36 -9.71 27.57 -6.71
CA TYR A 36 -9.05 28.33 -7.77
C TYR A 36 -8.78 29.79 -7.35
N GLU A 37 -9.71 30.44 -6.66
CA GLU A 37 -9.57 31.82 -6.18
C GLU A 37 -8.56 31.96 -5.02
N ARG A 38 -8.21 30.87 -4.33
CA ARG A 38 -7.18 30.86 -3.27
C ARG A 38 -5.75 30.71 -3.78
N ASN A 39 -5.54 30.49 -5.08
CA ASN A 39 -4.23 30.22 -5.67
C ASN A 39 -3.72 31.34 -6.58
N GLU A 40 -4.00 32.61 -6.23
CA GLU A 40 -3.21 33.72 -6.74
C GLU A 40 -2.04 34.05 -5.79
N GLN A 41 -0.84 33.89 -6.36
CA GLN A 41 0.50 34.30 -5.91
C GLN A 41 1.27 33.35 -4.98
N PRO A 42 2.30 32.63 -5.49
CA PRO A 42 3.39 32.16 -4.67
C PRO A 42 4.27 33.35 -4.26
N GLN A 43 4.07 33.87 -3.06
CA GLN A 43 5.07 34.71 -2.40
C GLN A 43 6.28 33.83 -2.06
N VAL A 44 7.37 33.99 -2.83
CA VAL A 44 8.66 33.36 -2.58
C VAL A 44 9.24 33.92 -1.26
N VAL A 45 9.04 33.20 -0.16
CA VAL A 45 9.71 33.53 1.12
C VAL A 45 11.15 33.03 1.05
N LYS A 46 12.06 33.94 0.70
CA LYS A 46 13.52 33.71 0.76
C LYS A 46 13.98 33.69 2.22
N HIS A 47 14.41 32.54 2.73
CA HIS A 47 15.22 32.48 3.94
C HIS A 47 16.63 33.02 3.66
N GLN A 48 16.89 34.28 4.01
CA GLN A 48 18.24 34.85 3.97
C GLN A 48 18.96 34.54 5.29
N LYS A 49 19.88 33.57 5.27
CA LYS A 49 20.89 33.38 6.33
C LYS A 49 22.18 34.06 5.87
N LYS A 50 22.59 35.13 6.55
CA LYS A 50 23.82 35.86 6.28
C LYS A 50 25.02 35.06 6.80
N TRP A 51 25.87 34.55 5.91
CA TRP A 51 27.20 34.07 6.26
C TRP A 51 28.24 34.91 5.50
N HIS A 52 29.10 35.60 6.25
CA HIS A 52 30.18 36.41 5.71
C HIS A 52 31.32 35.52 5.23
N TYR A 53 31.62 35.57 3.93
CA TYR A 53 32.83 35.01 3.33
C TYR A 53 34.01 35.98 3.51
N LYS A 54 35.16 35.46 3.94
CA LYS A 54 36.48 36.03 3.62
C LYS A 54 37.29 34.96 2.89
N VAL A 55 37.95 35.43 1.83
CA VAL A 55 38.50 34.71 0.67
C VAL A 55 39.91 34.15 0.92
N ALA A 56 40.24 33.00 0.31
CA ALA A 56 41.53 32.77 -0.35
C ALA A 56 41.39 31.67 -1.43
N PHE A 57 42.03 31.93 -2.58
CA PHE A 57 41.83 31.33 -3.92
C PHE A 57 42.70 30.09 -4.18
N ALA A 58 42.46 29.48 -5.37
CA ALA A 58 43.22 28.43 -6.10
C ALA A 58 42.79 27.01 -5.72
N THR A 59 42.24 26.14 -6.58
CA THR A 59 42.44 25.75 -8.00
C THR A 59 41.37 24.66 -8.25
N ALA A 60 40.76 24.40 -9.40
CA ALA A 60 40.89 24.83 -10.77
C ALA A 60 39.56 24.47 -11.48
N MET A 61 39.29 25.21 -12.56
CA MET A 61 38.33 24.99 -13.65
C MET A 61 37.75 23.57 -13.79
N LEU A 62 36.41 23.47 -13.95
CA LEU A 62 35.72 22.75 -15.04
C LEU A 62 34.20 22.54 -14.81
N VAL A 63 33.45 23.58 -14.43
CA VAL A 63 31.97 23.50 -14.54
C VAL A 63 31.42 24.86 -14.97
N SER A 64 31.61 25.23 -16.24
CA SER A 64 30.86 26.35 -16.85
C SER A 64 30.97 26.31 -18.37
N LEU A 65 30.49 25.22 -18.96
CA LEU A 65 30.10 25.09 -20.37
C LEU A 65 29.29 23.78 -20.39
N LEU A 66 27.96 23.76 -20.47
CA LEU A 66 27.15 24.21 -21.60
C LEU A 66 25.69 24.33 -21.16
N PHE A 67 25.06 25.45 -21.50
CA PHE A 67 23.60 25.56 -21.60
C PHE A 67 23.20 25.33 -23.07
N ILE A 68 22.14 24.52 -23.23
CA ILE A 68 21.18 24.44 -24.37
C ILE A 68 21.67 23.69 -25.64
N THR A 69 21.15 22.48 -25.88
CA THR A 69 20.11 22.16 -26.91
C THR A 69 19.94 20.66 -27.03
N SER A 70 18.67 20.26 -27.16
CA SER A 70 18.14 18.97 -27.57
C SER A 70 18.88 18.30 -28.74
N PHE A 71 19.53 17.16 -28.48
CA PHE A 71 19.57 15.99 -29.38
C PHE A 71 20.01 14.79 -28.54
N ILE A 72 19.04 14.05 -27.97
CA ILE A 72 19.32 12.68 -27.54
C ILE A 72 19.57 11.92 -28.84
N SER A 73 20.81 11.51 -29.11
CA SER A 73 21.07 10.72 -30.32
C SER A 73 20.29 9.40 -30.24
N PRO A 74 19.79 8.85 -31.35
CA PRO A 74 19.15 7.54 -31.37
C PRO A 74 20.04 6.45 -30.74
N THR A 75 21.36 6.62 -30.82
CA THR A 75 22.36 5.75 -30.21
C THR A 75 22.36 5.85 -28.69
N MET A 76 22.16 7.05 -28.12
CA MET A 76 22.05 7.28 -26.68
C MET A 76 20.72 6.77 -26.12
N ALA A 77 19.62 6.89 -26.89
CA ALA A 77 18.34 6.25 -26.58
C ALA A 77 18.43 4.71 -26.64
N ALA A 78 19.21 4.16 -27.57
CA ALA A 78 19.47 2.73 -27.67
C ALA A 78 20.39 2.21 -26.55
N THR A 79 21.32 3.03 -26.04
CA THR A 79 22.16 2.67 -24.87
C THR A 79 21.39 2.80 -23.56
N LEU A 80 20.46 3.76 -23.43
CA LEU A 80 19.50 3.79 -22.31
C LEU A 80 18.59 2.55 -22.29
N LYS A 81 18.20 2.02 -23.46
CA LYS A 81 17.52 0.71 -23.58
C LYS A 81 18.38 -0.48 -23.13
N GLN A 82 19.70 -0.32 -23.01
CA GLN A 82 20.65 -1.40 -22.70
C GLN A 82 21.25 -1.33 -21.30
N VAL A 83 20.78 -0.42 -20.43
CA VAL A 83 21.11 -0.46 -19.00
C VAL A 83 19.91 -1.04 -18.24
N PRO A 84 19.94 -2.33 -17.83
CA PRO A 84 18.81 -3.00 -17.16
C PRO A 84 18.41 -2.39 -15.80
N VAL A 85 19.23 -1.47 -15.27
CA VAL A 85 19.14 -0.96 -13.89
C VAL A 85 18.17 0.23 -13.77
N LEU A 86 17.72 0.83 -14.88
CA LEU A 86 16.90 2.06 -14.86
C LEU A 86 15.42 1.87 -15.28
N SER A 87 14.95 0.64 -15.49
CA SER A 87 13.60 0.36 -16.01
C SER A 87 12.67 -0.39 -15.05
N SER A 88 13.11 -0.70 -13.83
CA SER A 88 12.29 -1.42 -12.84
C SER A 88 11.03 -0.62 -12.51
N ILE A 89 9.87 -1.26 -12.64
CA ILE A 89 8.58 -0.67 -12.29
C ILE A 89 8.50 -0.49 -10.76
N PHE A 90 9.13 -1.38 -9.99
CA PHE A 90 9.22 -1.28 -8.54
C PHE A 90 10.00 -0.06 -8.07
N ARG A 91 11.02 0.39 -8.80
CA ARG A 91 11.71 1.65 -8.52
C ARG A 91 10.79 2.88 -8.58
N LEU A 92 9.71 2.79 -9.37
CA LEU A 92 8.80 3.89 -9.68
C LEU A 92 7.44 3.76 -8.99
N ALA A 93 7.23 2.68 -8.23
CA ALA A 93 5.95 2.34 -7.59
C ALA A 93 5.59 3.18 -6.36
N GLY A 94 6.51 4.01 -5.86
CA GLY A 94 6.34 4.77 -4.61
C GLY A 94 6.44 3.92 -3.32
N ASP A 95 6.66 2.61 -3.44
CA ASP A 95 6.83 1.68 -2.32
C ASP A 95 8.33 1.41 -2.07
N LEU A 96 8.88 1.94 -0.98
CA LEU A 96 10.30 1.78 -0.64
C LEU A 96 10.71 0.31 -0.50
N GLY A 97 9.80 -0.57 -0.08
CA GLY A 97 10.06 -2.00 0.03
C GLY A 97 10.27 -2.66 -1.33
N LEU A 98 9.45 -2.29 -2.33
CA LEU A 98 9.62 -2.75 -3.70
C LEU A 98 10.89 -2.17 -4.34
N GLN A 99 11.23 -0.92 -4.07
CA GLN A 99 12.50 -0.32 -4.49
C GLN A 99 13.70 -1.12 -3.94
N MET A 100 13.69 -1.41 -2.64
CA MET A 100 14.71 -2.21 -1.98
C MET A 100 14.78 -3.65 -2.54
N ALA A 101 13.65 -4.21 -2.98
CA ALA A 101 13.62 -5.52 -3.59
C ALA A 101 14.40 -5.57 -4.92
N ASP A 102 14.26 -4.54 -5.77
CA ASP A 102 15.07 -4.42 -7.01
C ASP A 102 16.54 -4.14 -6.68
N GLU A 103 16.82 -3.15 -5.83
CA GLU A 103 18.19 -2.70 -5.51
C GLU A 103 19.05 -3.81 -4.88
N LYS A 104 18.44 -4.64 -4.03
CA LYS A 104 19.13 -5.77 -3.37
C LYS A 104 19.05 -7.06 -4.17
N GLY A 105 18.45 -7.05 -5.36
CA GLY A 105 18.27 -8.23 -6.20
C GLY A 105 17.39 -9.30 -5.54
N LEU A 106 16.41 -8.90 -4.73
CA LEU A 106 15.43 -9.75 -4.06
C LEU A 106 14.13 -9.91 -4.87
N SER A 107 13.99 -9.22 -6.00
CA SER A 107 12.99 -9.52 -7.03
C SER A 107 13.49 -10.56 -8.05
N THR A 108 12.56 -11.11 -8.84
CA THR A 108 12.82 -11.88 -10.06
C THR A 108 12.27 -11.11 -11.25
N LYS A 109 12.90 -11.24 -12.42
CA LYS A 109 12.46 -10.64 -13.68
C LYS A 109 12.13 -11.76 -14.66
N PRO A 110 10.99 -12.46 -14.46
CA PRO A 110 10.60 -13.56 -15.34
C PRO A 110 10.30 -12.96 -16.71
N GLN A 111 11.04 -13.33 -17.75
CA GLN A 111 10.83 -12.79 -19.09
C GLN A 111 9.60 -13.42 -19.77
N THR A 112 8.47 -13.45 -19.06
CA THR A 112 7.24 -14.10 -19.49
C THR A 112 6.34 -13.09 -20.17
N SER A 113 5.90 -13.42 -21.38
CA SER A 113 4.97 -12.61 -22.16
C SER A 113 3.97 -13.51 -22.87
N VAL A 114 2.70 -13.11 -22.86
CA VAL A 114 1.61 -13.82 -23.50
C VAL A 114 0.87 -12.86 -24.41
N THR A 115 0.60 -13.29 -25.64
CA THR A 115 -0.17 -12.52 -26.63
C THR A 115 -1.43 -13.30 -26.99
N GLN A 116 -2.57 -12.66 -26.83
CA GLN A 116 -3.88 -13.24 -27.13
C GLN A 116 -4.74 -12.21 -27.84
N GLU A 117 -5.31 -12.60 -28.98
CA GLU A 117 -6.15 -11.74 -29.83
C GLU A 117 -5.50 -10.37 -30.13
N GLY A 118 -4.15 -10.36 -30.27
CA GLY A 118 -3.37 -9.15 -30.53
C GLY A 118 -3.06 -8.28 -29.32
N PHE A 119 -3.59 -8.61 -28.13
CA PHE A 119 -3.23 -7.96 -26.87
C PHE A 119 -2.09 -8.71 -26.18
N THR A 120 -1.03 -8.00 -25.78
CA THR A 120 0.15 -8.61 -25.16
C THR A 120 0.30 -8.10 -23.73
N LEU A 121 0.44 -9.05 -22.80
CA LEU A 121 0.81 -8.80 -21.42
C LEU A 121 2.16 -9.45 -21.14
N SER A 122 3.03 -8.71 -20.46
CA SER A 122 4.35 -9.16 -20.04
C SER A 122 4.50 -8.94 -18.54
N VAL A 123 5.05 -9.94 -17.85
CA VAL A 123 5.45 -9.79 -16.47
C VAL A 123 6.89 -9.32 -16.49
N SER A 124 7.16 -8.14 -15.94
CA SER A 124 8.50 -7.56 -15.97
C SER A 124 9.27 -7.82 -14.69
N GLU A 125 8.57 -7.95 -13.56
CA GLU A 125 9.19 -8.08 -12.25
C GLU A 125 8.23 -8.68 -11.22
N VAL A 126 8.76 -9.48 -10.30
CA VAL A 126 8.01 -10.12 -9.21
C VAL A 126 8.84 -10.06 -7.92
N ALA A 127 8.20 -9.70 -6.82
CA ALA A 127 8.79 -9.78 -5.48
C ALA A 127 7.89 -10.60 -4.56
N TYR A 128 8.51 -11.47 -3.77
CA TYR A 128 7.85 -12.19 -2.69
C TYR A 128 8.79 -12.25 -1.47
N ASP A 129 8.30 -11.78 -0.32
CA ASP A 129 9.07 -11.63 0.92
C ASP A 129 8.56 -12.51 2.08
N GLY A 130 7.62 -13.41 1.78
CA GLY A 130 6.94 -14.23 2.78
C GLY A 130 5.79 -13.53 3.52
N THR A 131 5.46 -12.28 3.17
CA THR A 131 4.32 -11.51 3.70
C THR A 131 3.39 -11.02 2.58
N ARG A 132 3.95 -10.66 1.42
CA ARG A 132 3.20 -10.21 0.24
C ARG A 132 3.89 -10.60 -1.05
N VAL A 133 3.08 -10.78 -2.09
CA VAL A 133 3.52 -10.98 -3.47
C VAL A 133 3.13 -9.74 -4.26
N SER A 134 4.10 -9.14 -4.94
CA SER A 134 3.88 -7.98 -5.82
C SER A 134 4.39 -8.33 -7.22
N ILE A 135 3.60 -8.02 -8.25
CA ILE A 135 3.87 -8.39 -9.65
C ILE A 135 3.70 -7.16 -10.53
N ALA A 136 4.75 -6.80 -11.25
CA ALA A 136 4.73 -5.74 -12.24
C ALA A 136 4.36 -6.30 -13.62
N ILE A 137 3.23 -5.86 -14.15
CA ILE A 137 2.70 -6.25 -15.46
C ILE A 137 2.77 -5.03 -16.38
N GLU A 138 3.24 -5.24 -17.60
CA GLU A 138 3.26 -4.21 -18.64
C GLU A 138 2.70 -4.75 -19.97
N ARG A 139 2.30 -3.83 -20.84
CA ARG A 139 2.04 -4.09 -22.25
C ARG A 139 3.02 -3.29 -23.11
N PRO A 140 3.20 -3.62 -24.39
CA PRO A 140 4.02 -2.80 -25.28
C PRO A 140 3.56 -1.33 -25.29
N TYR A 141 4.48 -0.43 -24.95
CA TYR A 141 4.20 1.01 -24.89
C TYR A 141 3.95 1.58 -26.29
N LYS A 142 2.90 2.41 -26.42
CA LYS A 142 2.59 3.19 -27.62
C LYS A 142 2.29 4.63 -27.21
N GLU A 143 2.95 5.60 -27.83
CA GLU A 143 2.91 7.02 -27.45
C GLU A 143 1.51 7.64 -27.60
N ASP A 144 0.70 7.14 -28.53
CA ASP A 144 -0.68 7.56 -28.76
C ASP A 144 -1.69 6.89 -27.82
N GLN A 145 -1.25 5.97 -26.96
CA GLN A 145 -2.13 5.18 -26.11
C GLN A 145 -2.52 5.95 -24.84
N LYS A 146 -3.74 6.49 -24.86
CA LYS A 146 -4.29 7.29 -23.76
C LYS A 146 -4.90 6.47 -22.63
N GLU A 147 -5.56 5.36 -22.95
CA GLU A 147 -6.20 4.50 -21.94
C GLU A 147 -5.12 3.80 -21.09
N ALA A 148 -5.24 3.81 -19.76
CA ALA A 148 -4.28 3.12 -18.90
C ALA A 148 -4.51 1.60 -18.92
N LEU A 149 -3.44 0.81 -18.78
CA LEU A 149 -3.53 -0.65 -18.71
C LEU A 149 -4.45 -1.10 -17.57
N MET A 150 -4.41 -0.41 -16.43
CA MET A 150 -5.29 -0.66 -15.28
C MET A 150 -6.77 -0.58 -15.66
N ASP A 151 -7.15 0.34 -16.55
CA ASP A 151 -8.53 0.52 -16.99
C ASP A 151 -8.96 -0.55 -18.02
N CYS A 152 -7.99 -1.17 -18.71
CA CYS A 152 -8.25 -2.24 -19.67
C CYS A 152 -8.52 -3.60 -18.98
N ILE A 153 -7.89 -3.86 -17.84
CA ILE A 153 -8.05 -5.10 -17.07
C ILE A 153 -9.31 -4.97 -16.21
N SER A 154 -10.41 -5.59 -16.65
CA SER A 154 -11.70 -5.49 -15.97
C SER A 154 -11.76 -6.30 -14.67
N ASN A 155 -11.06 -7.42 -14.64
CA ASN A 155 -10.90 -8.29 -13.47
C ASN A 155 -9.69 -9.20 -13.67
N TYR A 156 -9.29 -9.90 -12.63
CA TYR A 156 -8.29 -10.95 -12.70
C TYR A 156 -8.57 -12.03 -11.64
N ASN A 157 -8.17 -13.26 -11.92
CA ASN A 157 -8.10 -14.35 -10.95
C ASN A 157 -6.65 -14.73 -10.71
N LEU A 158 -6.37 -15.21 -9.50
CA LEU A 158 -5.03 -15.61 -9.07
C LEU A 158 -5.09 -17.03 -8.51
N PHE A 159 -4.13 -17.86 -8.91
CA PHE A 159 -4.01 -19.25 -8.48
C PHE A 159 -2.57 -19.54 -8.08
N ILE A 160 -2.38 -20.23 -6.96
CA ILE A 160 -1.10 -20.74 -6.48
C ILE A 160 -1.13 -22.25 -6.65
N ASN A 161 -0.27 -22.78 -7.53
CA ASN A 161 -0.24 -24.21 -7.89
C ASN A 161 -1.65 -24.73 -8.25
N ASP A 162 -2.32 -24.04 -9.17
CA ASP A 162 -3.70 -24.32 -9.62
C ASP A 162 -4.82 -24.19 -8.56
N GLU A 163 -4.49 -23.87 -7.30
CA GLU A 163 -5.47 -23.57 -6.26
C GLU A 163 -5.80 -22.07 -6.24
N PRO A 164 -7.08 -21.64 -6.23
CA PRO A 164 -7.43 -20.23 -6.08
C PRO A 164 -6.83 -19.65 -4.80
N ILE A 165 -6.27 -18.44 -4.83
CA ILE A 165 -5.59 -17.88 -3.64
C ILE A 165 -6.47 -17.83 -2.37
N ASN A 166 -7.79 -17.78 -2.52
CA ASN A 166 -8.72 -17.80 -1.40
C ASN A 166 -8.74 -19.14 -0.64
N SER A 167 -8.21 -20.24 -1.20
CA SER A 167 -8.00 -21.49 -0.46
C SER A 167 -6.99 -21.33 0.69
N PHE A 168 -6.20 -20.26 0.67
CA PHE A 168 -5.23 -19.92 1.70
C PHE A 168 -5.76 -18.93 2.74
N ALA A 169 -6.98 -18.40 2.56
CA ALA A 169 -7.60 -17.50 3.52
C ALA A 169 -7.94 -18.22 4.84
N PRO A 170 -7.98 -17.51 5.99
CA PRO A 170 -8.52 -18.03 7.24
C PRO A 170 -9.98 -18.49 7.08
N SER A 171 -10.43 -19.52 7.81
CA SER A 171 -11.82 -20.00 7.73
C SER A 171 -12.87 -18.95 8.08
N GLU A 172 -12.52 -18.02 8.97
CA GLU A 172 -13.38 -16.93 9.42
C GLU A 172 -13.34 -15.70 8.50
N SER A 173 -12.46 -15.71 7.48
CA SER A 173 -12.31 -14.64 6.50
C SER A 173 -12.69 -15.15 5.11
N ASN A 174 -13.52 -14.39 4.39
CA ASN A 174 -14.06 -14.87 3.12
C ASN A 174 -13.11 -14.71 1.92
N SER A 175 -11.97 -14.01 2.05
CA SER A 175 -11.06 -13.79 0.91
C SER A 175 -9.71 -13.19 1.28
N ILE A 176 -8.71 -13.44 0.43
CA ILE A 176 -7.48 -12.64 0.37
C ILE A 176 -7.73 -11.41 -0.48
N SER A 177 -7.52 -10.21 0.09
CA SER A 177 -7.60 -8.95 -0.67
C SER A 177 -6.52 -8.90 -1.75
N ARG A 178 -6.91 -8.38 -2.91
CA ARG A 178 -6.03 -8.19 -4.05
C ARG A 178 -6.11 -6.74 -4.47
N PHE A 179 -4.97 -6.15 -4.70
CA PHE A 179 -4.85 -4.75 -5.07
C PHE A 179 -4.20 -4.63 -6.43
N MET A 180 -4.65 -3.63 -7.19
CA MET A 180 -4.03 -3.22 -8.42
C MET A 180 -3.76 -1.73 -8.33
N TYR A 181 -2.55 -1.32 -8.66
CA TYR A 181 -2.11 0.07 -8.64
C TYR A 181 -1.44 0.44 -9.98
N PRO A 182 -1.46 1.72 -10.38
CA PRO A 182 -0.71 2.18 -11.54
C PRO A 182 0.79 1.85 -11.43
N GLY A 183 1.40 1.51 -12.56
CA GLY A 183 2.85 1.34 -12.66
C GLY A 183 3.58 2.65 -12.94
N LYS A 184 4.69 2.57 -13.68
CA LYS A 184 5.51 3.72 -14.07
C LYS A 184 4.83 4.64 -15.10
N ASP A 185 3.88 4.11 -15.85
CA ASP A 185 3.18 4.77 -16.96
C ASP A 185 1.82 4.11 -17.25
N ASN A 186 1.08 4.65 -18.23
CA ASN A 186 -0.21 4.12 -18.66
C ASN A 186 -0.14 2.72 -19.31
N ALA A 187 1.05 2.15 -19.53
CA ALA A 187 1.25 0.82 -20.08
C ALA A 187 1.61 -0.21 -19.01
N SER A 188 1.60 0.17 -17.73
CA SER A 188 2.02 -0.70 -16.62
C SER A 188 1.11 -0.65 -15.42
N VAL A 189 1.04 -1.77 -14.70
CA VAL A 189 0.31 -1.94 -13.44
C VAL A 189 1.10 -2.82 -12.47
N ILE A 190 0.80 -2.69 -11.18
CA ILE A 190 1.29 -3.59 -10.14
C ILE A 190 0.09 -4.30 -9.52
N ILE A 191 0.13 -5.62 -9.48
CA ILE A 191 -0.82 -6.45 -8.74
C ILE A 191 -0.15 -6.87 -7.42
N GLU A 192 -0.86 -6.74 -6.31
CA GLU A 192 -0.40 -7.16 -4.99
C GLU A 192 -1.46 -8.00 -4.25
N PHE A 193 -1.01 -9.01 -3.52
CA PHE A 193 -1.82 -9.75 -2.55
C PHE A 193 -0.94 -10.28 -1.41
N SER A 194 -1.55 -10.59 -0.27
CA SER A 194 -0.80 -10.90 0.97
C SER A 194 -1.02 -12.32 1.46
N ASP A 195 -0.01 -12.82 2.16
CA ASP A 195 -0.06 -14.07 2.90
C ASP A 195 -0.71 -13.83 4.27
N LEU A 196 -1.89 -14.44 4.50
CA LEU A 196 -2.66 -14.24 5.74
C LEU A 196 -2.28 -15.21 6.87
N ARG A 197 -1.09 -15.83 6.85
CA ARG A 197 -0.67 -16.81 7.88
C ARG A 197 -0.73 -16.29 9.31
N ASN A 198 -0.46 -14.99 9.51
CA ASN A 198 -0.50 -14.38 10.84
C ASN A 198 -1.94 -14.13 11.33
N GLN A 199 -2.93 -14.37 10.46
CA GLN A 199 -4.36 -14.15 10.72
C GLN A 199 -5.17 -15.44 10.69
N GLY A 200 -4.50 -16.59 10.74
CA GLY A 200 -5.14 -17.93 10.71
C GLY A 200 -5.27 -18.54 9.31
N GLY A 201 -4.71 -17.89 8.28
CA GLY A 201 -4.65 -18.44 6.92
C GLY A 201 -3.60 -19.53 6.77
N LYS A 202 -3.73 -20.34 5.70
CA LYS A 202 -2.69 -21.29 5.29
C LYS A 202 -1.51 -20.48 4.74
N PRO A 203 -0.27 -20.75 5.15
CA PRO A 203 0.89 -20.04 4.63
C PRO A 203 1.09 -20.33 3.13
N PHE A 204 1.49 -19.32 2.36
CA PHE A 204 1.97 -19.54 1.01
C PHE A 204 3.29 -20.33 1.04
N PRO A 205 3.54 -21.20 0.05
CA PRO A 205 4.82 -21.89 -0.10
C PRO A 205 5.98 -20.92 -0.31
N GLU A 206 7.20 -21.31 0.06
CA GLU A 206 8.42 -20.53 -0.23
C GLU A 206 8.72 -20.40 -1.73
N GLN A 207 8.23 -21.35 -2.53
CA GLN A 207 8.28 -21.33 -3.99
C GLN A 207 7.01 -21.97 -4.53
N PHE A 208 6.40 -21.35 -5.53
CA PHE A 208 5.16 -21.82 -6.15
C PHE A 208 5.02 -21.25 -7.56
N ASP A 209 4.16 -21.89 -8.36
CA ASP A 209 3.76 -21.35 -9.65
C ASP A 209 2.49 -20.52 -9.45
N LEU A 210 2.54 -19.26 -9.89
CA LEU A 210 1.42 -18.34 -9.87
C LEU A 210 0.83 -18.25 -11.27
N THR A 211 -0.47 -18.50 -11.38
CA THR A 211 -1.23 -18.24 -12.60
C THR A 211 -2.07 -16.98 -12.41
N ILE A 212 -1.88 -16.02 -13.31
CA ILE A 212 -2.74 -14.84 -13.43
C ILE A 212 -3.67 -15.05 -14.60
N GLN A 213 -4.97 -15.05 -14.35
CA GLN A 213 -6.00 -15.07 -15.38
C GLN A 213 -6.60 -13.67 -15.51
N ALA A 214 -6.13 -12.87 -16.46
CA ALA A 214 -6.53 -11.48 -16.64
C ALA A 214 -7.67 -11.35 -17.65
N PHE A 215 -8.78 -10.74 -17.25
CA PHE A 215 -9.90 -10.41 -18.13
C PHE A 215 -9.68 -9.02 -18.69
N VAL A 216 -9.41 -8.94 -19.99
CA VAL A 216 -9.12 -7.68 -20.68
C VAL A 216 -10.33 -7.30 -21.53
N ARG A 217 -10.76 -6.03 -21.46
CA ARG A 217 -11.90 -5.54 -22.25
C ARG A 217 -11.62 -5.72 -23.74
N GLY A 218 -12.56 -6.36 -24.43
CA GLY A 218 -12.47 -6.60 -25.88
C GLY A 218 -11.68 -7.84 -26.27
N ILE A 219 -11.22 -8.64 -25.30
CA ILE A 219 -10.63 -9.97 -25.52
C ILE A 219 -11.63 -11.00 -25.01
N GLU A 220 -11.97 -12.00 -25.84
CA GLU A 220 -13.05 -12.95 -25.53
C GLU A 220 -12.67 -13.89 -24.39
N ASN A 221 -11.48 -14.50 -24.49
CA ASN A 221 -10.97 -15.41 -23.48
C ASN A 221 -9.96 -14.69 -22.55
N PRO A 222 -9.88 -15.05 -21.26
CA PRO A 222 -8.90 -14.44 -20.38
C PRO A 222 -7.47 -14.75 -20.85
N ILE A 223 -6.55 -13.82 -20.58
CA ILE A 223 -5.13 -14.00 -20.82
C ILE A 223 -4.53 -14.67 -19.59
N GLU A 224 -4.01 -15.89 -19.76
CA GLU A 224 -3.38 -16.66 -18.69
C GLU A 224 -1.85 -16.53 -18.75
N ILE A 225 -1.25 -16.19 -17.62
CA ILE A 225 0.20 -16.00 -17.49
C ILE A 225 0.69 -16.79 -16.27
N ASP A 226 1.59 -17.75 -16.52
CA ASP A 226 2.24 -18.54 -15.48
C ASP A 226 3.60 -17.96 -15.10
N ILE A 227 3.84 -17.87 -13.80
CA ILE A 227 4.97 -17.14 -13.23
C ILE A 227 5.56 -17.97 -12.08
N PRO A 228 6.83 -18.38 -12.16
CA PRO A 228 7.49 -19.00 -11.01
C PRO A 228 7.78 -17.92 -9.96
N VAL A 229 7.19 -18.06 -8.78
CA VAL A 229 7.39 -17.15 -7.65
C VAL A 229 8.26 -17.83 -6.60
N LYS A 230 9.25 -17.09 -6.08
CA LYS A 230 10.15 -17.59 -5.04
C LYS A 230 10.45 -16.52 -4.01
N ASN A 231 10.35 -16.88 -2.74
CA ASN A 231 10.79 -16.04 -1.64
C ASN A 231 12.32 -15.97 -1.64
N LYS A 232 12.86 -14.81 -2.02
CA LYS A 232 14.31 -14.56 -2.04
C LYS A 232 14.82 -13.92 -0.76
N VAL A 233 13.94 -13.54 0.16
CA VAL A 233 14.31 -12.99 1.46
C VAL A 233 14.79 -14.12 2.37
N LYS A 234 16.06 -14.07 2.76
CA LYS A 234 16.68 -15.04 3.68
C LYS A 234 17.15 -14.40 4.98
N ASP A 235 17.58 -13.14 4.92
CA ASP A 235 17.91 -12.37 6.10
C ASP A 235 16.63 -11.79 6.69
N TYR A 236 16.25 -12.22 7.89
CA TYR A 236 15.12 -11.66 8.61
C TYR A 236 15.26 -11.87 10.11
N VAL A 237 14.59 -11.02 10.89
CA VAL A 237 14.43 -11.17 12.34
C VAL A 237 12.95 -11.38 12.62
N THR A 238 12.61 -12.38 13.42
CA THR A 238 11.23 -12.59 13.89
C THR A 238 11.21 -12.55 15.41
N LEU A 239 10.34 -11.70 15.95
CA LEU A 239 10.09 -11.55 17.38
C LEU A 239 8.63 -11.93 17.63
N ALA A 240 8.38 -12.66 18.72
CA ALA A 240 7.02 -13.00 19.17
C ALA A 240 6.85 -12.55 20.62
N PRO A 241 6.82 -11.24 20.89
CA PRO A 241 6.92 -10.71 22.24
C PRO A 241 5.70 -11.05 23.10
N ASN A 242 4.51 -11.18 22.51
CA ASN A 242 3.25 -11.42 23.23
C ASN A 242 3.05 -10.45 24.41
N ILE A 243 3.35 -9.18 24.17
CA ILE A 243 3.24 -8.12 25.19
C ILE A 243 1.90 -7.42 25.02
N SER A 244 1.17 -7.30 26.12
CA SER A 244 -0.11 -6.58 26.15
C SER A 244 -0.02 -5.28 26.93
N ARG A 245 -0.82 -4.31 26.51
CA ARG A 245 -1.10 -3.04 27.20
C ARG A 245 -2.60 -2.81 27.21
N GLN A 246 -3.07 -2.08 28.21
CA GLN A 246 -4.46 -1.74 28.37
C GLN A 246 -4.63 -0.24 28.57
N TYR A 247 -5.65 0.32 27.94
CA TYR A 247 -6.12 1.67 28.19
C TYR A 247 -7.64 1.70 28.01
N ASP A 248 -8.37 2.16 29.03
CA ASP A 248 -9.83 2.15 29.05
C ASP A 248 -10.39 0.72 28.78
N ASN A 249 -11.26 0.59 27.78
CA ASN A 249 -11.83 -0.67 27.30
C ASN A 249 -10.95 -1.40 26.27
N ILE A 250 -9.77 -0.88 25.91
CA ILE A 250 -8.92 -1.42 24.85
C ILE A 250 -7.79 -2.26 25.45
N HIS A 251 -7.70 -3.53 25.03
CA HIS A 251 -6.57 -4.41 25.30
C HIS A 251 -5.79 -4.63 24.00
N LEU A 252 -4.63 -4.00 23.86
CA LEU A 252 -3.74 -4.17 22.71
C LEU A 252 -2.65 -5.19 23.03
N THR A 253 -2.47 -6.18 22.17
CA THR A 253 -1.40 -7.17 22.25
C THR A 253 -0.54 -7.11 20.99
N LEU A 254 0.77 -6.94 21.18
CA LEU A 254 1.76 -7.15 20.13
C LEU A 254 2.11 -8.64 20.08
N GLU A 255 1.60 -9.34 19.07
CA GLU A 255 1.81 -10.78 18.92
C GLU A 255 3.15 -11.07 18.24
N LYS A 256 3.46 -10.35 17.15
CA LYS A 256 4.60 -10.67 16.29
C LYS A 256 5.17 -9.44 15.60
N VAL A 257 6.49 -9.45 15.41
CA VAL A 257 7.25 -8.50 14.58
C VAL A 257 8.15 -9.30 13.65
N LYS A 258 8.11 -9.02 12.35
CA LYS A 258 9.02 -9.58 11.35
C LYS A 258 9.74 -8.46 10.61
N LEU A 259 11.06 -8.41 10.73
CA LEU A 259 11.90 -7.46 10.03
C LEU A 259 12.56 -8.16 8.85
N THR A 260 12.43 -7.59 7.65
CA THR A 260 13.14 -8.05 6.46
C THR A 260 13.79 -6.86 5.75
N PRO A 261 14.72 -7.10 4.80
CA PRO A 261 15.34 -6.05 4.00
C PRO A 261 14.37 -5.24 3.11
N VAL A 262 13.11 -5.68 2.96
CA VAL A 262 12.11 -5.10 2.05
C VAL A 262 10.79 -4.72 2.73
N THR A 263 10.42 -5.38 3.83
CA THR A 263 9.16 -5.13 4.55
C THR A 263 9.35 -5.38 6.04
N THR A 264 8.80 -4.50 6.86
CA THR A 264 8.57 -4.73 8.29
C THR A 264 7.11 -5.10 8.51
N SER A 265 6.80 -6.25 9.10
CA SER A 265 5.43 -6.66 9.44
C SER A 265 5.23 -6.69 10.95
N ILE A 266 4.09 -6.17 11.41
CA ILE A 266 3.66 -6.16 12.80
C ILE A 266 2.28 -6.77 12.89
N THR A 267 2.14 -7.82 13.70
CA THR A 267 0.86 -8.44 13.99
C THR A 267 0.38 -8.00 15.38
N THR A 268 -0.78 -7.38 15.43
CA THR A 268 -1.42 -6.92 16.68
C THR A 268 -2.83 -7.47 16.82
N ARG A 269 -3.20 -7.82 18.05
CA ARG A 269 -4.56 -8.14 18.45
C ARG A 269 -5.09 -7.07 19.38
N MET A 270 -6.20 -6.44 19.02
CA MET A 270 -6.98 -5.64 19.94
C MET A 270 -8.25 -6.37 20.39
N VAL A 271 -8.59 -6.22 21.66
CA VAL A 271 -9.85 -6.71 22.25
C VAL A 271 -10.52 -5.55 22.98
N LEU A 272 -11.81 -5.34 22.70
CA LEU A 272 -12.67 -4.44 23.47
C LEU A 272 -13.31 -5.21 24.63
N THR A 273 -13.16 -4.68 25.84
CA THR A 273 -13.61 -5.33 27.08
C THR A 273 -14.93 -4.80 27.61
N ASP A 274 -15.43 -3.70 27.06
CA ASP A 274 -16.84 -3.37 27.15
C ASP A 274 -17.56 -4.09 25.99
N ASN A 275 -18.86 -4.32 26.09
CA ASN A 275 -19.64 -5.03 25.07
C ASN A 275 -19.78 -4.22 23.75
N SER A 276 -18.85 -3.31 23.46
CA SER A 276 -18.79 -2.54 22.23
C SER A 276 -18.10 -3.32 21.11
N THR A 277 -18.28 -2.85 19.88
CA THR A 277 -17.63 -3.43 18.70
C THR A 277 -16.80 -2.38 17.99
N PHE A 278 -15.76 -2.82 17.27
CA PHE A 278 -14.95 -1.92 16.45
C PHE A 278 -15.79 -1.20 15.39
N THR A 279 -16.82 -1.85 14.84
CA THR A 279 -17.70 -1.29 13.82
C THR A 279 -18.56 -0.12 14.32
N ASP A 280 -18.84 -0.07 15.63
CA ASP A 280 -19.66 1.00 16.22
C ASP A 280 -18.84 2.26 16.55
N ASN A 281 -17.51 2.15 16.56
CA ASN A 281 -16.61 3.21 17.01
C ASN A 281 -15.68 3.68 15.90
N LEU A 282 -16.09 4.76 15.23
CA LEU A 282 -15.33 5.37 14.13
C LEU A 282 -13.89 5.76 14.53
N THR A 283 -13.68 6.17 15.78
CA THR A 283 -12.35 6.51 16.28
C THR A 283 -11.44 5.28 16.30
N LEU A 284 -11.96 4.15 16.78
CA LEU A 284 -11.21 2.89 16.81
C LEU A 284 -10.99 2.28 15.43
N LEU A 285 -11.92 2.47 14.48
CA LEU A 285 -11.74 2.06 13.08
C LEU A 285 -10.57 2.76 12.38
N THR A 286 -10.14 3.91 12.90
CA THR A 286 -9.03 4.68 12.36
C THR A 286 -7.81 4.66 13.26
N MET A 287 -7.77 3.73 14.22
CA MET A 287 -6.59 3.56 15.05
C MET A 287 -5.42 3.10 14.17
N GLY A 288 -4.29 3.79 14.30
CA GLY A 288 -3.05 3.45 13.61
C GLY A 288 -1.92 3.25 14.60
N ILE A 289 -0.78 2.78 14.08
CA ILE A 289 0.43 2.56 14.86
C ILE A 289 1.58 3.25 14.15
N VAL A 290 2.24 4.19 14.83
CA VAL A 290 3.53 4.71 14.42
C VAL A 290 4.63 3.77 14.93
N ILE A 291 5.63 3.50 14.12
CA ILE A 291 6.78 2.66 14.51
C ILE A 291 8.05 3.48 14.41
N ILE A 292 8.81 3.52 15.50
CA ILE A 292 10.10 4.21 15.57
C ILE A 292 11.22 3.28 16.08
N ASP A 293 12.45 3.59 15.70
CA ASP A 293 13.66 2.95 16.25
C ASP A 293 14.23 3.67 17.49
N GLU A 294 15.37 3.19 18.01
CA GLU A 294 16.05 3.80 19.18
C GLU A 294 16.52 5.25 18.96
N HIS A 295 16.60 5.71 17.71
CA HIS A 295 16.99 7.08 17.35
C HIS A 295 15.77 7.96 17.08
N GLY A 296 14.55 7.43 17.23
CA GLY A 296 13.31 8.13 16.93
C GLY A 296 13.01 8.25 15.43
N ARG A 297 13.67 7.44 14.58
CA ARG A 297 13.39 7.38 13.14
C ARG A 297 12.12 6.57 12.92
N GLU A 298 11.15 7.18 12.27
CA GLU A 298 9.88 6.57 11.91
C GLU A 298 9.99 5.81 10.58
N ILE A 299 9.33 4.65 10.50
CA ILE A 299 9.13 3.93 9.24
C ILE A 299 7.68 4.10 8.76
N GLU A 300 7.52 4.30 7.46
CA GLU A 300 6.22 4.57 6.84
C GLU A 300 5.39 3.31 6.69
N VAL A 301 4.07 3.43 6.86
CA VAL A 301 3.11 2.36 6.58
C VAL A 301 2.98 2.17 5.07
N ILE A 302 3.05 0.92 4.63
CA ILE A 302 2.80 0.50 3.24
C ILE A 302 1.34 0.10 3.08
N GLY A 303 0.82 -0.64 4.05
CA GLY A 303 -0.53 -1.15 4.06
C GLY A 303 -0.71 -2.16 5.17
N GLY A 304 -1.79 -2.93 5.14
CA GLY A 304 -2.06 -3.91 6.18
C GLY A 304 -3.36 -4.61 5.92
N ASN A 305 -3.52 -5.73 6.61
CA ASN A 305 -4.72 -6.54 6.51
C ASN A 305 -5.29 -6.65 7.91
N GLY A 306 -6.54 -6.25 8.09
CA GLY A 306 -7.26 -6.33 9.34
C GLY A 306 -8.51 -7.17 9.17
N TRP A 307 -8.90 -7.91 10.20
CA TRP A 307 -10.23 -8.50 10.27
C TRP A 307 -10.79 -8.48 11.69
N ASN A 308 -12.12 -8.44 11.78
CA ASN A 308 -12.83 -8.52 13.04
C ASN A 308 -13.37 -9.93 13.25
N ALA A 309 -13.22 -10.47 14.46
CA ALA A 309 -13.93 -11.70 14.83
C ALA A 309 -15.46 -11.51 14.71
N THR A 310 -16.19 -12.62 14.61
CA THR A 310 -17.66 -12.63 14.39
C THR A 310 -18.44 -11.77 15.39
N ASN A 311 -17.95 -11.64 16.63
CA ASN A 311 -18.57 -10.81 17.67
C ASN A 311 -18.23 -9.31 17.55
N GLY A 312 -17.36 -8.91 16.62
CA GLY A 312 -16.98 -7.53 16.34
C GLY A 312 -16.10 -6.84 17.40
N ASN A 313 -15.82 -7.49 18.52
CA ASN A 313 -15.07 -6.94 19.65
C ASN A 313 -13.57 -7.30 19.64
N ILE A 314 -13.13 -8.12 18.69
CA ILE A 314 -11.72 -8.48 18.50
C ILE A 314 -11.31 -8.04 17.11
N HIS A 315 -10.20 -7.32 17.03
CA HIS A 315 -9.57 -6.92 15.78
C HIS A 315 -8.17 -7.52 15.70
N LEU A 316 -7.85 -8.19 14.58
CA LEU A 316 -6.52 -8.73 14.31
C LEU A 316 -5.94 -8.08 13.07
N ASP A 317 -4.87 -7.34 13.27
CA ASP A 317 -4.13 -6.62 12.23
C ASP A 317 -2.80 -7.29 11.95
N ASP A 318 -2.44 -7.39 10.67
CA ASP A 318 -1.06 -7.58 10.21
C ASP A 318 -0.67 -6.39 9.32
N LEU A 319 -0.02 -5.42 9.94
CA LEU A 319 0.39 -4.15 9.32
C LEU A 319 1.78 -4.31 8.69
N ARG A 320 1.95 -3.72 7.51
CA ARG A 320 3.19 -3.73 6.72
C ARG A 320 3.72 -2.31 6.61
N TYR A 321 5.00 -2.17 6.91
CA TYR A 321 5.75 -0.93 6.90
C TYR A 321 6.99 -1.09 6.03
N THR A 322 7.56 0.06 5.66
CA THR A 322 8.86 0.14 5.02
C THR A 322 9.95 -0.55 5.87
N PRO A 323 10.99 -1.10 5.23
CA PRO A 323 12.07 -1.73 5.97
C PRO A 323 12.90 -0.69 6.72
N PHE A 324 13.45 -1.05 7.86
CA PHE A 324 14.50 -0.23 8.47
C PHE A 324 15.76 -0.25 7.59
N GLU A 325 16.48 0.87 7.54
CA GLU A 325 17.78 0.97 6.85
C GLU A 325 18.79 -0.08 7.35
N SER A 326 18.74 -0.37 8.64
CA SER A 326 19.51 -1.39 9.33
C SER A 326 18.67 -1.99 10.45
N VAL A 327 18.93 -3.23 10.86
CA VAL A 327 18.25 -3.86 12.00
C VAL A 327 18.41 -2.96 13.26
N PRO A 328 17.33 -2.40 13.81
CA PRO A 328 17.40 -1.49 14.95
C PRO A 328 17.69 -2.26 16.24
N LYS A 329 18.10 -1.58 17.31
CA LYS A 329 18.30 -2.21 18.63
C LYS A 329 16.98 -2.39 19.36
N THR A 330 16.11 -1.40 19.24
CA THR A 330 14.77 -1.42 19.84
C THR A 330 13.76 -0.92 18.83
N ILE A 331 12.52 -1.38 18.98
CA ILE A 331 11.38 -0.87 18.23
C ILE A 331 10.34 -0.41 19.23
N THR A 332 9.79 0.78 19.00
CA THR A 332 8.69 1.33 19.77
C THR A 332 7.46 1.50 18.89
N LEU A 333 6.37 0.86 19.30
CA LEU A 333 5.05 0.99 18.70
C LEU A 333 4.27 2.05 19.46
N LYS A 334 3.77 3.06 18.75
CA LYS A 334 3.03 4.19 19.29
C LYS A 334 1.63 4.23 18.68
N PRO A 335 0.64 3.61 19.32
CA PRO A 335 -0.74 3.67 18.88
C PRO A 335 -1.28 5.10 18.91
N TYR A 336 -2.11 5.43 17.92
CA TYR A 336 -2.79 6.71 17.83
C TYR A 336 -4.18 6.54 17.23
N ILE A 337 -5.04 7.53 17.48
CA ILE A 337 -6.36 7.66 16.86
C ILE A 337 -6.43 8.96 16.07
N HIS A 338 -7.28 9.01 15.05
CA HIS A 338 -7.56 10.26 14.35
C HIS A 338 -8.60 11.09 15.10
N LEU A 339 -8.46 12.42 15.02
CA LEU A 339 -9.42 13.35 15.58
C LEU A 339 -10.46 13.76 14.53
N PHE A 340 -11.73 13.71 14.89
CA PHE A 340 -12.85 14.07 14.03
C PHE A 340 -13.44 15.43 14.41
N LYS A 341 -14.05 16.10 13.44
CA LYS A 341 -14.81 17.33 13.69
C LYS A 341 -16.11 16.99 14.40
N GLU A 342 -16.44 17.73 15.46
CA GLU A 342 -17.64 17.50 16.27
C GLU A 342 -18.94 17.65 15.45
N ASN A 343 -18.97 18.58 14.49
CA ASN A 343 -20.18 18.94 13.74
C ASN A 343 -20.25 18.36 12.32
N GLU A 344 -19.27 17.54 11.92
CA GLU A 344 -19.20 16.95 10.57
C GLU A 344 -18.82 15.46 10.70
N LYS A 345 -19.83 14.60 10.77
CA LYS A 345 -19.64 13.16 10.99
C LYS A 345 -18.72 12.57 9.91
N GLY A 346 -17.67 11.87 10.33
CA GLY A 346 -16.71 11.24 9.41
C GLY A 346 -15.58 12.15 8.91
N MET A 347 -15.61 13.46 9.20
CA MET A 347 -14.59 14.38 8.73
C MET A 347 -13.46 14.53 9.73
N PHE A 348 -12.22 14.29 9.29
CA PHE A 348 -11.04 14.52 10.11
C PHE A 348 -10.84 16.01 10.42
N GLN A 349 -10.33 16.30 11.61
CA GLN A 349 -9.66 17.56 11.89
C GLN A 349 -8.33 17.55 11.15
N LEU A 350 -8.00 18.64 10.45
CA LEU A 350 -6.74 18.75 9.71
C LEU A 350 -5.75 19.66 10.44
N ASP A 351 -4.47 19.35 10.32
CA ASP A 351 -3.38 20.21 10.76
C ASP A 351 -3.13 21.37 9.78
N LYS A 352 -2.13 22.21 10.07
CA LYS A 352 -1.78 23.38 9.24
C LYS A 352 -1.32 23.02 7.81
N ASN A 353 -0.93 21.76 7.58
CA ASN A 353 -0.45 21.25 6.31
C ASN A 353 -1.55 20.47 5.56
N GLY A 354 -2.73 20.30 6.16
CA GLY A 354 -3.85 19.57 5.59
C GLY A 354 -3.85 18.07 5.89
N TYR A 355 -3.01 17.58 6.79
CA TYR A 355 -3.01 16.18 7.22
C TYR A 355 -3.99 15.94 8.37
N PRO A 356 -4.64 14.77 8.46
CA PRO A 356 -5.44 14.40 9.62
C PRO A 356 -4.66 14.54 10.93
N LYS A 357 -5.26 15.23 11.91
CA LYS A 357 -4.70 15.30 13.26
C LYS A 357 -4.86 13.97 13.95
N ILE A 358 -3.80 13.57 14.64
CA ILE A 358 -3.73 12.35 15.43
C ILE A 358 -3.58 12.67 16.92
N GLN A 359 -4.06 11.77 17.76
CA GLN A 359 -3.80 11.75 19.19
C GLN A 359 -3.18 10.40 19.56
N TYR A 360 -1.97 10.43 20.12
CA TYR A 360 -1.32 9.23 20.63
C TYR A 360 -2.03 8.70 21.89
N ILE A 361 -1.89 7.39 22.13
CA ILE A 361 -2.35 6.71 23.34
C ILE A 361 -1.11 6.14 24.06
N PRO A 362 -0.40 6.94 24.88
CA PRO A 362 0.86 6.54 25.50
C PRO A 362 0.77 5.29 26.38
N GLU A 363 -0.38 5.04 26.99
CA GLU A 363 -0.64 3.87 27.83
C GLU A 363 -0.59 2.55 27.04
N LEU A 364 -0.80 2.61 25.72
CA LEU A 364 -0.70 1.48 24.80
C LEU A 364 0.68 1.37 24.14
N GLU A 365 1.64 2.24 24.47
CA GLU A 365 2.99 2.20 23.89
C GLU A 365 3.74 0.93 24.32
N ILE A 366 4.36 0.26 23.34
CA ILE A 366 5.15 -0.95 23.54
C ILE A 366 6.53 -0.75 22.93
N THR A 367 7.56 -0.84 23.77
CA THR A 367 8.97 -0.88 23.33
C THR A 367 9.53 -2.28 23.55
N ILE A 368 10.16 -2.84 22.52
CA ILE A 368 10.80 -4.16 22.58
C ILE A 368 12.26 -4.09 22.10
N PRO A 369 13.17 -4.88 22.70
CA PRO A 369 14.48 -5.11 22.12
C PRO A 369 14.35 -6.02 20.88
N VAL A 370 15.17 -5.76 19.87
CA VAL A 370 15.26 -6.59 18.64
C VAL A 370 16.41 -7.59 18.73
N GLN A 371 17.45 -7.27 19.50
CA GLN A 371 18.50 -8.21 19.86
C GLN A 371 18.15 -8.85 21.22
N PRO A 372 18.22 -10.18 21.35
CA PRO A 372 17.93 -10.87 22.61
C PRO A 372 18.91 -10.55 23.73
#